data_AF-A0AAE3W660-F1
#
_entry.id   AF-A0AAE3W660-F1
#
_cell.length_a   1.000
_cell.length_b   1.000
_cell.length_c   1.000
_cell.angle_alpha   90.00
_cell.angle_beta   90.00
_cell.angle_gamma   90.00
#
_symmetry.space_group_name_H-M   'P 1'
#
loop_
_entity.id
_entity.type
_entity.pdbx_description
1 polymer ?
#
loop_
_entity_poly.entity_id
_entity_poly.type
_entity_poly.pdbx_seq_one_letter_code
_entity_poly.pdbx_strand_id
1 'polypeptide(L)'
;MDADQLLADAALEASPVVANNAMNRLRGLRGANSYAKELGFDPVERLRARSSVPSWLDLCCGSGRALAEAAAAFGDRDVTLVGVDLVEFFTPAPPGRPLLVADLDLAEVVTGDPGALRRDLRAAGFEYDARRRRIIRRGPGTASLPYRYLGADDRAGAGYTGQPSVRSHYARESG
;
A
#
# COMPACT_ATOMS: atom_id res chain seq x y z
N MET A 1 18.00 20.43 3.56
CA MET A 1 16.76 20.78 2.84
C MET A 1 16.05 21.79 3.72
N ASP A 2 15.66 22.93 3.15
CA ASP A 2 15.00 23.99 3.89
C ASP A 2 13.56 23.56 4.21
N ALA A 3 13.03 23.90 5.39
CA ALA A 3 11.68 23.51 5.79
C ALA A 3 10.61 24.08 4.84
N ASP A 4 10.92 25.20 4.19
CA ASP A 4 10.08 25.91 3.20
C ASP A 4 9.87 25.14 1.89
N GLN A 5 10.52 24.00 1.69
CA GLN A 5 10.38 23.16 0.49
C GLN A 5 9.45 21.95 0.68
N LEU A 6 9.02 21.66 1.90
CA LEU A 6 8.10 20.56 2.19
C LEU A 6 6.67 20.92 1.79
N LEU A 7 5.99 19.98 1.15
CA LEU A 7 4.57 20.10 0.88
C LEU A 7 3.77 19.74 2.14
N ALA A 8 2.86 20.64 2.53
CA ALA A 8 1.80 20.36 3.50
C ALA A 8 0.68 19.54 2.85
N ASP A 9 -0.18 18.92 3.67
CA ASP A 9 -1.15 17.89 3.27
C ASP A 9 -1.90 18.20 1.96
N ALA A 10 -2.60 19.33 1.86
CA ALA A 10 -3.37 19.67 0.67
C ALA A 10 -2.52 19.84 -0.61
N ALA A 11 -1.30 20.40 -0.48
CA ALA A 11 -0.40 20.56 -1.61
C ALA A 11 0.25 19.22 -2.00
N LEU A 12 0.54 18.38 -1.00
CA LEU A 12 1.06 17.04 -1.20
C LEU A 12 0.03 16.15 -1.90
N GLU A 13 -1.22 16.16 -1.45
CA GLU A 13 -2.33 15.43 -2.06
C GLU A 13 -2.53 15.79 -3.54
N ALA A 14 -2.32 17.06 -3.89
CA ALA A 14 -2.38 17.56 -5.26
C ALA A 14 -1.09 17.34 -6.08
N SER A 15 0.00 16.91 -5.45
CA SER A 15 1.29 16.71 -6.12
C SER A 15 1.17 15.64 -7.21
N PRO A 16 1.86 15.76 -8.35
CA PRO A 16 1.81 14.75 -9.41
C PRO A 16 2.39 13.40 -8.97
N VAL A 17 3.12 13.34 -7.85
CA VAL A 17 3.67 12.11 -7.26
C VAL A 17 2.63 11.38 -6.41
N VAL A 18 1.83 12.10 -5.60
CA VAL A 18 0.78 11.49 -4.75
C VAL A 18 -0.54 11.37 -5.50
N ALA A 19 -0.93 12.41 -6.25
CA ALA A 19 -2.04 12.36 -7.20
C ALA A 19 -1.73 11.51 -8.44
N ASN A 20 -0.54 10.89 -8.49
CA ASN A 20 -0.11 10.07 -9.60
C ASN A 20 -1.14 8.99 -9.93
N ASN A 21 -1.86 9.19 -11.04
CA ASN A 21 -2.86 8.26 -11.54
C ASN A 21 -2.23 6.95 -12.10
N ALA A 22 -0.89 6.87 -12.19
CA ALA A 22 -0.20 5.68 -12.67
C ALA A 22 -0.17 4.52 -11.64
N MET A 23 -0.40 4.77 -10.35
CA MET A 23 -0.39 3.72 -9.33
C MET A 23 -1.72 2.98 -9.29
N ASN A 24 -1.71 1.73 -9.78
CA ASN A 24 -2.75 0.69 -9.74
C ASN A 24 -4.21 1.06 -10.08
N ARG A 25 -4.56 2.33 -10.30
CA ARG A 25 -5.92 2.80 -10.60
C ARG A 25 -6.49 2.11 -11.82
N LEU A 26 -5.70 1.93 -12.88
CA LEU A 26 -6.15 1.33 -14.14
C LEU A 26 -5.43 0.00 -14.46
N ARG A 27 -4.89 -0.70 -13.47
CA ARG A 27 -4.24 -2.00 -13.71
C ARG A 27 -5.28 -3.00 -14.22
N GLY A 28 -4.99 -3.64 -15.35
CA GLY A 28 -5.86 -4.64 -15.98
C GLY A 28 -5.38 -6.08 -15.75
N LEU A 29 -6.08 -7.04 -16.34
CA LEU A 29 -5.68 -8.45 -16.32
C LEU A 29 -4.47 -8.73 -17.21
N ARG A 30 -4.42 -8.11 -18.40
CA ARG A 30 -3.40 -8.35 -19.44
C ARG A 30 -2.84 -7.05 -20.02
N GLY A 31 -1.67 -7.14 -20.67
CA GLY A 31 -0.99 -6.00 -21.30
C GLY A 31 0.15 -5.40 -20.46
N ALA A 32 0.63 -4.22 -20.85
CA ALA A 32 1.85 -3.63 -20.28
C ALA A 32 1.72 -3.20 -18.79
N ASN A 33 0.53 -2.82 -18.34
CA ASN A 33 0.18 -2.50 -16.95
C ASN A 33 -0.86 -3.51 -16.45
N SER A 34 -0.42 -4.73 -16.11
CA SER A 34 -1.35 -5.81 -15.82
C SER A 34 -0.85 -6.81 -14.79
N TYR A 35 -1.79 -7.48 -14.13
CA TYR A 35 -1.47 -8.58 -13.23
C TYR A 35 -0.78 -9.74 -13.94
N ALA A 36 -1.13 -10.07 -15.19
CA ALA A 36 -0.45 -11.15 -15.91
C ALA A 36 1.05 -10.90 -16.05
N LYS A 37 1.44 -9.67 -16.37
CA LYS A 37 2.86 -9.29 -16.48
C LYS A 37 3.56 -9.30 -15.13
N GLU A 38 2.91 -8.75 -14.11
CA GLU A 38 3.53 -8.45 -12.81
C GLU A 38 3.61 -9.69 -11.90
N LEU A 39 2.62 -10.58 -12.01
CA LEU A 39 2.60 -11.85 -11.30
C LEU A 39 3.25 -12.99 -12.11
N GLY A 40 3.46 -12.79 -13.42
CA GLY A 40 3.99 -13.79 -14.33
C GLY A 40 3.00 -14.90 -14.72
N PHE A 41 1.70 -14.73 -14.43
CA PHE A 41 0.64 -15.66 -14.82
C PHE A 41 -0.71 -14.94 -14.94
N ASP A 42 -1.62 -15.46 -15.77
CA ASP A 42 -2.98 -14.94 -15.90
C ASP A 42 -3.85 -15.31 -14.67
N PRO A 43 -4.36 -14.32 -13.90
CA PRO A 43 -5.16 -14.59 -12.72
C PRO A 43 -6.47 -15.35 -13.01
N VAL A 44 -7.13 -15.07 -14.13
CA VAL A 44 -8.40 -15.71 -14.51
C VAL A 44 -8.16 -17.17 -14.85
N GLU A 45 -7.12 -17.49 -15.62
CA GLU A 45 -6.76 -18.88 -15.93
C GLU A 45 -6.39 -19.64 -14.65
N ARG A 46 -5.61 -19.02 -13.76
CA ARG A 46 -5.23 -19.59 -12.47
C ARG A 46 -6.43 -19.90 -11.58
N LEU A 47 -7.43 -19.01 -11.55
CA LEU A 47 -8.67 -19.17 -10.77
C LEU A 47 -9.59 -20.23 -11.37
N ARG A 48 -9.76 -20.27 -12.70
CA ARG A 48 -10.56 -21.30 -13.39
C ARG A 48 -10.02 -22.70 -13.22
N ALA A 49 -8.72 -22.84 -13.02
CA ALA A 49 -8.09 -24.13 -12.74
C ALA A 49 -8.36 -24.66 -11.32
N ARG A 50 -9.10 -23.94 -10.47
CA ARG A 50 -9.45 -24.40 -9.12
C ARG A 50 -10.72 -25.27 -9.14
N SER A 51 -10.69 -26.35 -8.37
CA SER A 51 -11.81 -27.30 -8.27
C SER A 51 -12.98 -26.82 -7.40
N SER A 52 -12.76 -25.81 -6.56
CA SER A 52 -13.78 -25.14 -5.76
C SER A 52 -14.14 -23.80 -6.38
N VAL A 53 -15.29 -23.22 -6.02
CA VAL A 53 -15.63 -21.82 -6.36
C VAL A 53 -14.45 -20.92 -5.97
N PRO A 54 -13.79 -20.26 -6.94
CA PRO A 54 -12.59 -19.50 -6.68
C PRO A 54 -12.92 -18.13 -6.08
N SER A 55 -11.99 -17.58 -5.31
CA SER A 55 -12.07 -16.21 -4.81
C SER A 55 -10.77 -15.44 -5.04
N TRP A 56 -10.90 -14.12 -5.26
CA TRP A 56 -9.79 -13.19 -5.39
C TRP A 56 -10.08 -11.93 -4.57
N LEU A 57 -9.17 -11.63 -3.63
CA LEU A 57 -9.08 -10.35 -2.93
C LEU A 57 -7.96 -9.51 -3.55
N ASP A 58 -8.29 -8.32 -4.04
CA ASP A 58 -7.37 -7.33 -4.59
C ASP A 58 -7.25 -6.14 -3.64
N LEU A 59 -6.07 -5.96 -3.05
CA LEU A 59 -5.77 -4.90 -2.10
C LEU A 59 -5.03 -3.76 -2.82
N CYS A 60 -5.46 -2.53 -2.57
CA CYS A 60 -5.09 -1.35 -3.37
C CYS A 60 -5.48 -1.56 -4.84
N CYS A 61 -6.70 -2.03 -5.07
CA CYS A 61 -7.20 -2.43 -6.39
C CYS A 61 -7.39 -1.26 -7.36
N GLY A 62 -7.18 -0.03 -6.90
CA GLY A 62 -7.42 1.17 -7.69
C GLY A 62 -8.90 1.31 -8.04
N SER A 63 -9.22 1.50 -9.33
CA SER A 63 -10.62 1.51 -9.80
C SER A 63 -11.28 0.13 -9.83
N GLY A 64 -10.56 -0.95 -9.49
CA GLY A 64 -11.06 -2.32 -9.61
C GLY A 64 -11.16 -2.81 -11.06
N ARG A 65 -10.49 -2.15 -12.02
CA ARG A 65 -10.53 -2.51 -13.45
C ARG A 65 -10.25 -3.99 -13.71
N ALA A 66 -9.20 -4.54 -13.11
CA ALA A 66 -8.87 -5.96 -13.30
C ALA A 66 -9.94 -6.91 -12.73
N LEU A 67 -10.62 -6.52 -11.64
CA LEU A 67 -11.74 -7.28 -11.08
C LEU A 67 -12.96 -7.22 -12.01
N ALA A 68 -13.25 -6.06 -12.61
CA ALA A 68 -14.32 -5.94 -13.60
C ALA A 68 -14.03 -6.77 -14.86
N GLU A 69 -12.80 -6.73 -15.37
CA GLU A 69 -12.35 -7.58 -16.49
C GLU A 69 -12.43 -9.07 -16.11
N ALA A 70 -12.13 -9.44 -14.87
CA ALA A 70 -12.25 -10.82 -14.39
C ALA A 70 -13.71 -11.26 -14.28
N ALA A 71 -14.60 -10.43 -13.73
CA ALA A 71 -16.03 -10.72 -13.66
C ALA A 71 -16.60 -10.99 -15.06
N ALA A 72 -16.28 -10.11 -16.02
CA ALA A 72 -16.68 -10.29 -17.41
C ALA A 72 -16.12 -11.59 -18.02
N ALA A 73 -14.87 -11.95 -17.70
CA ALA A 73 -14.30 -13.20 -18.16
C ALA A 73 -14.98 -14.44 -17.53
N PHE A 74 -15.40 -14.38 -16.27
CA PHE A 74 -16.09 -15.51 -15.62
C PHE A 74 -17.54 -15.69 -16.11
N GLY A 75 -18.20 -14.64 -16.58
CA GLY A 75 -19.58 -14.71 -17.04
C GLY A 75 -20.49 -15.23 -15.93
N ASP A 76 -21.29 -16.25 -16.22
CA ASP A 76 -22.23 -16.86 -15.26
C ASP A 76 -21.56 -17.87 -14.30
N ARG A 77 -20.25 -18.11 -14.40
CA ARG A 77 -19.56 -19.01 -13.47
C ARG A 77 -19.35 -18.34 -12.12
N ASP A 78 -19.69 -19.04 -11.05
CA ASP A 78 -19.48 -18.57 -9.68
C ASP A 78 -18.00 -18.23 -9.42
N VAL A 79 -17.78 -17.01 -8.95
CA VAL A 79 -16.49 -16.50 -8.47
C VAL A 79 -16.74 -15.38 -7.47
N THR A 80 -15.93 -15.31 -6.40
CA THR A 80 -15.96 -14.18 -5.46
C THR A 80 -14.82 -13.21 -5.77
N LEU A 81 -15.13 -12.00 -6.17
CA LEU A 81 -14.14 -10.94 -6.47
C LEU A 81 -14.33 -9.79 -5.48
N VAL A 82 -13.27 -9.44 -4.74
CA VAL A 82 -13.31 -8.41 -3.69
C VAL A 82 -12.18 -7.41 -3.95
N GLY A 83 -12.53 -6.14 -4.12
CA GLY A 83 -11.58 -5.04 -4.23
C GLY A 83 -11.57 -4.18 -2.97
N VAL A 84 -10.39 -3.77 -2.52
CA VAL A 84 -10.19 -2.88 -1.38
C VAL A 84 -9.19 -1.79 -1.79
N ASP A 85 -9.50 -0.51 -1.56
CA ASP A 85 -8.60 0.62 -1.80
C ASP A 85 -8.76 1.70 -0.70
N LEU A 86 -7.91 2.73 -0.68
CA LEU A 86 -7.79 3.74 0.40
C LEU A 86 -8.94 4.76 0.45
N VAL A 87 -9.99 4.61 -0.37
CA VAL A 87 -11.22 5.40 -0.30
C VAL A 87 -12.38 4.46 0.02
N GLU A 88 -13.13 4.79 1.07
CA GLU A 88 -13.90 3.87 1.93
C GLU A 88 -14.99 3.01 1.25
N PHE A 89 -14.95 1.70 1.51
CA PHE A 89 -16.13 0.84 1.71
C PHE A 89 -15.75 -0.30 2.67
N PHE A 90 -16.29 -0.31 3.89
CA PHE A 90 -16.08 -1.41 4.85
C PHE A 90 -17.36 -2.21 5.07
N THR A 91 -17.26 -3.54 4.91
CA THR A 91 -18.16 -4.52 5.54
C THR A 91 -17.42 -5.12 6.75
N PRO A 92 -18.05 -5.29 7.93
CA PRO A 92 -17.38 -5.87 9.09
C PRO A 92 -16.85 -7.28 8.81
N ALA A 93 -15.57 -7.53 9.04
CA ALA A 93 -15.00 -8.86 9.01
C ALA A 93 -15.22 -9.58 10.37
N PRO A 94 -15.53 -10.88 10.39
CA PRO A 94 -15.59 -11.65 11.64
C PRO A 94 -14.21 -11.69 12.33
N PRO A 95 -14.16 -11.89 13.65
CA PRO A 95 -12.92 -11.79 14.42
C PRO A 95 -11.95 -12.94 14.08
N GLY A 96 -10.98 -12.66 13.23
CA GLY A 96 -9.68 -13.33 13.20
C GLY A 96 -8.64 -12.45 13.91
N ARG A 97 -7.51 -13.01 14.34
CA ARG A 97 -6.40 -12.22 14.91
C ARG A 97 -5.99 -11.17 13.85
N PRO A 98 -6.26 -9.87 14.04
CA PRO A 98 -6.02 -8.91 12.98
C PRO A 98 -4.51 -8.80 12.72
N LEU A 99 -4.15 -8.64 11.46
CA LEU A 99 -2.79 -8.62 10.98
C LEU A 99 -2.65 -7.42 10.05
N LEU A 100 -1.80 -6.48 10.42
CA LEU A 100 -1.34 -5.42 9.52
C LEU A 100 -0.03 -5.89 8.90
N VAL A 101 0.04 -5.83 7.57
CA VAL A 101 1.27 -5.96 6.80
C VAL A 101 1.31 -4.83 5.80
N ALA A 102 2.34 -3.99 5.87
CA ALA A 102 2.51 -2.89 4.93
C ALA A 102 3.96 -2.80 4.51
N ASP A 103 4.19 -2.49 3.24
CA ASP A 103 5.52 -2.14 2.79
C ASP A 103 5.87 -0.74 3.35
N LEU A 104 7.09 -0.59 3.86
CA LEU A 104 7.62 0.64 4.44
C LEU A 104 9.11 0.70 4.14
N ASP A 105 9.52 1.65 3.31
CA ASP A 105 10.92 1.97 3.14
C ASP A 105 11.36 3.02 4.16
N LEU A 106 12.18 2.61 5.12
CA LEU A 106 12.67 3.53 6.15
C LEU A 106 13.61 4.61 5.58
N ALA A 107 14.12 4.46 4.36
CA ALA A 107 14.87 5.52 3.69
C ALA A 107 13.97 6.67 3.18
N GLU A 108 12.66 6.43 3.06
CA GLU A 108 11.67 7.42 2.66
C GLU A 108 11.06 8.16 3.86
N VAL A 109 11.47 7.82 5.08
CA VAL A 109 11.01 8.47 6.31
C VAL A 109 12.18 9.18 6.99
N VAL A 110 12.11 10.51 7.06
CA VAL A 110 13.15 11.35 7.68
C VAL A 110 12.70 11.77 9.07
N THR A 111 13.38 11.26 10.08
CA THR A 111 13.08 11.53 11.50
C THR A 111 14.23 12.20 12.26
N GLY A 112 15.33 12.51 11.58
CA GLY A 112 16.59 12.98 12.21
C GLY A 112 17.44 11.85 12.83
N ASP A 113 16.81 10.79 13.35
CA ASP A 113 17.48 9.54 13.79
C ASP A 113 16.73 8.30 13.23
N PRO A 114 17.20 7.71 12.12
CA PRO A 114 16.61 6.48 11.56
C PRO A 114 16.69 5.26 12.49
N GLY A 115 17.67 5.25 13.42
CA GLY A 115 17.80 4.23 14.44
C GLY A 115 16.66 4.28 15.46
N ALA A 116 16.23 5.49 15.83
CA ALA A 116 15.07 5.69 16.72
C ALA A 116 13.78 5.18 16.10
N LEU A 117 13.54 5.43 14.81
CA LEU A 117 12.31 5.01 14.12
C LEU A 117 12.10 3.49 14.20
N ARG A 118 13.16 2.70 13.96
CA ARG A 118 13.09 1.24 14.09
C ARG A 118 12.79 0.77 15.50
N ARG A 119 13.36 1.45 16.50
CA ARG A 119 13.11 1.15 17.92
C ARG A 119 11.68 1.48 18.31
N ASP A 120 11.19 2.64 17.89
CA ASP A 120 9.83 3.11 18.19
C ASP A 120 8.76 2.25 17.49
N LEU A 121 8.99 1.84 16.23
CA LEU A 121 8.15 0.85 15.54
C LEU A 121 8.08 -0.47 16.33
N ARG A 122 9.22 -0.97 16.79
CA ARG A 122 9.26 -2.18 17.62
C ARG A 122 8.51 -2.00 18.94
N ALA A 123 8.69 -0.86 19.62
CA ALA A 123 7.99 -0.54 20.85
C ALA A 123 6.47 -0.46 20.65
N ALA A 124 6.02 -0.01 19.48
CA ALA A 124 4.62 0.01 19.07
C ALA A 124 4.06 -1.36 18.60
N GLY A 125 4.89 -2.42 18.67
CA GLY A 125 4.50 -3.79 18.35
C GLY A 125 4.64 -4.17 16.87
N PHE A 126 5.39 -3.40 16.08
CA PHE A 126 5.70 -3.75 14.70
C PHE A 126 6.99 -4.57 14.62
N GLU A 127 6.94 -5.68 13.88
CA GLU A 127 8.10 -6.34 13.31
C GLU A 127 8.50 -5.63 12.01
N TYR A 128 9.78 -5.67 11.64
CA TYR A 128 10.26 -5.10 10.37
C TYR A 128 11.15 -6.09 9.60
N ASP A 129 10.71 -6.52 8.41
CA ASP A 129 11.50 -7.30 7.45
C ASP A 129 12.28 -6.35 6.56
N ALA A 130 13.58 -6.17 6.84
CA ALA A 130 14.42 -5.24 6.09
C ALA A 130 14.67 -5.67 4.63
N ARG A 131 14.62 -6.98 4.34
CA ARG A 131 14.84 -7.49 2.99
C ARG A 131 13.65 -7.20 2.09
N ARG A 132 12.44 -7.31 2.64
CA ARG A 132 11.20 -6.99 1.94
C ARG A 132 10.71 -5.55 2.14
N ARG A 133 11.37 -4.78 3.01
CA ARG A 133 10.99 -3.42 3.43
C ARG A 133 9.55 -3.38 3.89
N ARG A 134 9.24 -4.13 4.95
CA ARG A 134 7.86 -4.40 5.37
C ARG A 134 7.69 -4.37 6.87
N ILE A 135 6.66 -3.67 7.35
CA ILE A 135 6.20 -3.73 8.74
C ILE A 135 5.09 -4.76 8.91
N ILE A 136 5.07 -5.43 10.05
CA ILE A 136 4.04 -6.40 10.41
C ILE A 136 3.60 -6.13 11.84
N ARG A 137 2.29 -6.06 12.10
CA ARG A 137 1.73 -6.00 13.45
C ARG A 137 0.57 -6.97 13.60
N ARG A 138 0.53 -7.68 14.73
CA ARG A 138 -0.45 -8.73 15.02
C ARG A 138 -1.32 -8.33 16.20
N GLY A 139 -2.58 -8.75 16.17
CA GLY A 139 -3.52 -8.51 17.26
C GLY A 139 -4.22 -7.15 17.15
N PRO A 140 -5.40 -7.02 17.79
CA PRO A 140 -6.19 -5.80 17.72
C PRO A 140 -5.48 -4.67 18.48
N GLY A 141 -5.81 -3.43 18.15
CA GLY A 141 -5.42 -2.26 18.93
C GLY A 141 -4.77 -1.16 18.10
N THR A 142 -4.69 0.01 18.72
CA THR A 142 -4.07 1.21 18.14
C THR A 142 -2.57 1.19 18.40
N ALA A 143 -1.79 1.71 17.46
CA ALA A 143 -0.38 2.01 17.64
C ALA A 143 -0.19 3.52 17.49
N SER A 144 0.51 4.14 18.44
CA SER A 144 1.00 5.51 18.32
C SER A 144 2.52 5.48 18.21
N LEU A 145 3.07 6.42 17.45
CA LEU A 145 4.49 6.66 17.38
C LEU A 145 4.75 8.12 17.78
N PRO A 146 5.87 8.42 18.45
CA PRO A 146 6.16 9.76 18.99
C PRO A 146 6.69 10.68 17.88
N TYR A 147 5.96 10.82 16.78
CA TYR A 147 6.39 11.59 15.62
C TYR A 147 5.28 12.52 15.16
N ARG A 148 5.62 13.80 15.05
CA ARG A 148 4.80 14.82 14.42
C ARG A 148 5.20 14.97 12.97
N TYR A 149 4.22 14.88 12.07
CA TYR A 149 4.44 15.09 10.65
C TYR A 149 4.77 16.55 10.36
N LEU A 150 5.74 16.78 9.46
CA LEU A 150 6.21 18.11 9.06
C LEU A 150 5.91 18.44 7.59
N GLY A 151 5.45 17.46 6.81
CA GLY A 151 5.29 17.54 5.36
C GLY A 151 6.16 16.52 4.62
N ALA A 152 6.09 16.54 3.29
CA ALA A 152 6.88 15.65 2.45
C ALA A 152 7.55 16.38 1.27
N ASP A 153 8.68 15.83 0.84
CA ASP A 153 9.39 16.23 -0.37
C ASP A 153 8.98 15.31 -1.54
N ASP A 154 8.21 15.84 -2.48
CA ASP A 154 7.79 15.14 -3.70
C ASP A 154 8.87 15.11 -4.80
N ARG A 155 10.03 15.73 -4.56
CA ARG A 155 11.18 15.74 -5.47
C ARG A 155 12.24 14.70 -5.08
N ALA A 156 11.93 13.84 -4.11
CA ALA A 156 12.84 12.82 -3.58
C ALA A 156 13.29 11.78 -4.61
N GLY A 157 12.58 11.69 -5.74
CA GLY A 157 12.88 10.78 -6.85
C GLY A 157 12.15 9.46 -6.69
N ALA A 158 12.75 8.39 -7.24
CA ALA A 158 12.13 7.07 -7.20
C ALA A 158 12.36 6.38 -5.84
N GLY A 159 11.30 5.74 -5.33
CA GLY A 159 11.39 4.84 -4.19
C GLY A 159 12.00 3.49 -4.54
N TYR A 160 11.98 2.55 -3.60
CA TYR A 160 12.56 1.21 -3.81
C TYR A 160 11.85 0.38 -4.89
N THR A 161 10.62 0.74 -5.23
CA THR A 161 9.85 0.14 -6.32
C THR A 161 10.27 0.68 -7.69
N GLY A 162 11.13 1.71 -7.74
CA GLY A 162 11.49 2.42 -8.96
C GLY A 162 10.45 3.45 -9.42
N GLN A 163 9.34 3.61 -8.69
CA GLN A 163 8.30 4.59 -8.99
C GLN A 163 8.58 5.92 -8.30
N PRO A 164 8.15 7.07 -8.86
CA PRO A 164 8.17 8.35 -8.15
C PRO A 164 7.53 8.20 -6.78
N SER A 165 8.22 8.69 -5.75
CA SER A 165 7.81 8.59 -4.36
C SER A 165 8.08 9.90 -3.64
N VAL A 166 7.45 10.07 -2.48
CA VAL A 166 7.67 11.21 -1.61
C VAL A 166 8.55 10.78 -0.44
N ARG A 167 9.40 11.70 0.03
CA ARG A 167 10.12 11.50 1.29
C ARG A 167 9.37 12.24 2.40
N SER A 168 8.85 11.50 3.37
CA SER A 168 8.04 12.06 4.46
C SER A 168 8.93 12.50 5.62
N HIS A 169 8.74 13.73 6.08
CA HIS A 169 9.53 14.32 7.16
C HIS A 169 8.73 14.39 8.46
N TYR A 170 9.38 14.02 9.56
CA TYR A 170 8.80 13.99 10.89
C TYR A 170 9.77 14.56 11.92
N ALA A 171 9.22 15.26 12.91
CA ALA A 171 9.93 15.58 14.14
C ALA A 171 9.56 14.53 15.19
N ARG A 172 10.57 13.93 15.84
CA ARG A 172 10.31 13.10 17.03
C ARG A 172 9.87 14.02 18.17
N GLU A 173 8.73 13.72 18.77
CA GLU A 173 8.29 14.41 19.97
C GLU A 173 9.09 13.88 21.15
N SER A 174 9.70 14.78 21.92
CA SER A 174 10.31 14.44 23.20
C SER A 174 9.18 14.10 24.16
N GLY A 175 9.06 12.82 24.52
CA GLY A 175 8.20 12.37 25.62
C GLY A 175 8.74 12.80 26.98
#